data_AF-A0A0Q3QGK2-F1
#
_entry.id   AF-A0A0Q3QGK2-F1
#
_cell.length_a   1.000
_cell.length_b   1.000
_cell.length_c   1.000
_cell.angle_alpha   90.00
_cell.angle_beta   90.00
_cell.angle_gamma   90.00
#
_symmetry.space_group_name_H-M   'P 1'
#
loop_
_entity.id
_entity.type
_entity.pdbx_description
1 polymer ?
#
loop_
_entity_poly.entity_id
_entity_poly.type
_entity_poly.pdbx_seq_one_letter_code
_entity_poly.pdbx_strand_id
1 'polypeptide(L)'
;AGTHNKVDDTDKPRLPPATDAIAVVEKWRRVPLSWELFQPVVRIVAHCLLGPSRSDELKAQVARAAECLYWRATETMDAPALLATRSLMRLSQMVEEPIPEPSFSSAIENMAELGP
;
A
#
# COMPACT_ATOMS: atom_id res chain seq x y z
N ALA A 1 -58.00 -31.30 -54.13
CA ALA A 1 -57.98 -30.04 -54.88
C ALA A 1 -58.00 -28.88 -53.89
N GLY A 2 -57.14 -27.86 -54.09
CA GLY A 2 -56.98 -26.63 -53.27
C GLY A 2 -55.99 -26.81 -52.10
N THR A 3 -54.72 -26.38 -52.11
CA THR A 3 -54.01 -25.08 -52.29
C THR A 3 -54.10 -24.11 -51.10
N HIS A 4 -52.96 -23.45 -50.83
CA HIS A 4 -52.62 -22.42 -49.83
C HIS A 4 -52.16 -22.95 -48.44
N ASN A 5 -51.12 -22.42 -47.78
CA ASN A 5 -50.32 -21.21 -47.99
C ASN A 5 -48.98 -21.30 -47.25
N LYS A 6 -47.97 -20.63 -47.78
CA LYS A 6 -46.63 -20.41 -47.20
C LYS A 6 -46.62 -19.06 -46.50
N VAL A 7 -46.14 -18.99 -45.25
CA VAL A 7 -45.58 -17.87 -44.43
C VAL A 7 -45.47 -18.48 -43.01
N ASP A 8 -44.34 -18.52 -42.32
CA ASP A 8 -43.71 -17.34 -41.75
C ASP A 8 -42.23 -17.59 -41.38
N ASP A 9 -41.42 -16.62 -41.76
CA ASP A 9 -40.02 -16.45 -41.41
C ASP A 9 -39.98 -15.90 -39.98
N THR A 10 -39.94 -16.79 -38.97
CA THR A 10 -39.76 -16.33 -37.59
C THR A 10 -38.28 -16.22 -37.29
N ASP A 11 -37.78 -15.00 -37.49
CA ASP A 11 -36.61 -14.40 -36.89
C ASP A 11 -36.22 -15.07 -35.57
N LYS A 12 -35.26 -15.99 -35.64
CA LYS A 12 -34.43 -16.30 -34.48
C LYS A 12 -33.49 -15.10 -34.34
N PRO A 13 -33.54 -14.31 -33.25
CA PRO A 13 -32.59 -13.23 -33.07
C PRO A 13 -31.19 -13.84 -33.09
N ARG A 14 -30.47 -13.59 -34.19
CA ARG A 14 -29.05 -13.87 -34.28
C ARG A 14 -28.42 -13.01 -33.20
N LEU A 15 -27.92 -13.67 -32.16
CA LEU A 15 -27.08 -13.06 -31.15
C LEU A 15 -26.02 -12.22 -31.90
N PRO A 16 -25.90 -10.92 -31.63
CA PRO A 16 -24.91 -10.11 -32.32
C PRO A 16 -23.52 -10.74 -32.10
N PRO A 17 -22.64 -10.72 -33.11
CA PRO A 17 -21.26 -11.12 -32.91
C PRO A 17 -20.69 -10.28 -31.76
N ALA A 18 -19.99 -10.96 -30.84
CA ALA A 18 -19.39 -10.38 -29.64
C ALA A 18 -18.25 -9.41 -30.00
N THR A 19 -18.58 -8.30 -30.65
CA THR A 19 -17.59 -7.35 -31.18
C THR A 19 -17.89 -5.91 -30.78
N ASP A 20 -19.05 -5.65 -30.17
CA ASP A 20 -19.41 -4.32 -29.63
C ASP A 20 -19.38 -4.24 -28.09
N ALA A 21 -18.89 -5.29 -27.41
CA ALA A 21 -18.58 -5.24 -25.98
C ALA A 21 -17.24 -4.55 -25.66
N ILE A 22 -16.68 -3.82 -26.63
CA ILE A 22 -15.57 -2.88 -26.46
C ILE A 22 -16.16 -1.46 -26.30
N ALA A 23 -17.22 -1.36 -25.49
CA ALA A 23 -17.86 -0.09 -25.16
C ALA A 23 -17.74 0.14 -23.65
N VAL A 24 -16.77 0.99 -23.29
CA VAL A 24 -16.73 1.77 -22.05
C VAL A 24 -16.84 0.97 -20.75
N VAL A 25 -16.01 -0.07 -20.63
CA VAL A 25 -15.43 -0.39 -19.32
C VAL A 25 -13.94 -0.20 -19.51
N GLU A 26 -13.42 0.98 -19.17
CA GLU A 26 -12.02 1.07 -18.77
C GLU A 26 -11.86 0.13 -17.57
N LYS A 27 -11.59 -1.13 -17.87
CA LYS A 27 -11.48 -2.21 -16.90
C LYS A 27 -10.25 -1.86 -16.09
N TRP A 28 -10.46 -1.31 -14.89
CA TRP A 28 -9.46 -1.14 -13.85
C TRP A 28 -8.61 -2.40 -13.79
N ARG A 29 -7.46 -2.38 -14.46
CA ARG A 29 -6.50 -3.47 -14.46
C ARG A 29 -5.51 -3.18 -13.35
N ARG A 30 -5.17 -4.21 -12.59
CA ARG A 30 -4.10 -4.11 -11.61
C ARG A 30 -2.80 -3.76 -12.32
N VAL A 31 -2.16 -2.68 -11.87
CA VAL A 31 -0.82 -2.30 -12.31
C VAL A 31 0.19 -3.24 -11.65
N PRO A 32 1.00 -4.00 -12.41
CA PRO A 32 2.06 -4.80 -11.83
C PRO A 32 3.10 -3.87 -11.19
N LEU A 33 3.43 -4.08 -9.91
CA LEU A 33 4.65 -3.50 -9.33
C LEU A 33 5.73 -4.54 -9.40
N SER A 34 6.86 -4.19 -9.99
CA SER A 34 8.09 -4.92 -9.72
C SER A 34 8.58 -4.61 -8.30
N TRP A 35 9.37 -5.53 -7.76
CA TRP A 35 10.07 -5.35 -6.49
C TRP A 35 10.95 -4.08 -6.47
N GLU A 36 11.56 -3.74 -7.59
CA GLU A 36 12.43 -2.56 -7.75
C GLU A 36 11.70 -1.24 -7.45
N LEU A 37 10.42 -1.14 -7.82
CA LEU A 37 9.60 0.03 -7.52
C LEU A 37 8.97 -0.05 -6.12
N PHE A 38 8.77 -1.25 -5.60
CA PHE A 38 8.21 -1.42 -4.26
C PHE A 38 9.18 -0.95 -3.17
N GLN A 39 10.46 -1.26 -3.31
CA GLN A 39 11.47 -0.84 -2.34
C GLN A 39 11.49 0.67 -2.06
N PRO A 40 11.61 1.57 -3.05
CA PRO A 40 11.60 3.01 -2.79
C PRO A 40 10.26 3.48 -2.22
N VAL A 41 9.14 2.88 -2.65
CA VAL A 41 7.81 3.21 -2.10
C VAL A 41 7.73 2.90 -0.60
N VAL A 42 8.16 1.69 -0.19
CA VAL A 42 8.19 1.32 1.23
C VAL A 42 9.10 2.24 2.04
N ARG A 43 10.27 2.62 1.49
CA ARG A 43 11.19 3.56 2.17
C ARG A 43 10.59 4.95 2.37
N ILE A 44 9.88 5.48 1.36
CA ILE A 44 9.20 6.78 1.47
C ILE A 44 8.12 6.72 2.55
N VAL A 45 7.28 5.69 2.53
CA VAL A 45 6.21 5.52 3.54
C VAL A 45 6.81 5.36 4.94
N ALA A 46 7.88 4.57 5.09
CA ALA A 46 8.59 4.42 6.36
C ALA A 46 9.18 5.75 6.86
N HIS A 47 9.74 6.57 5.97
CA HIS A 47 10.24 7.89 6.33
C HIS A 47 9.12 8.83 6.77
N CYS A 48 7.97 8.82 6.09
CA CYS A 48 6.82 9.62 6.51
C CYS A 48 6.24 9.15 7.85
N LEU A 49 6.41 7.87 8.21
CA LEU A 49 5.92 7.31 9.45
C LEU A 49 6.83 7.61 10.64
N LEU A 50 8.14 7.43 10.46
CA LEU A 50 9.15 7.47 11.52
C LEU A 50 9.96 8.78 11.52
N GLY A 51 9.72 9.64 10.53
CA GLY A 51 10.36 10.93 10.41
C GLY A 51 9.85 11.92 11.46
N PRO A 52 10.48 13.10 11.58
CA PRO A 52 10.17 14.11 12.60
C PRO A 52 8.80 14.80 12.42
N SER A 53 7.94 14.29 11.52
CA SER A 53 6.64 14.87 11.22
C SER A 53 5.64 14.65 12.36
N ARG A 54 5.03 15.75 12.83
CA ARG A 54 4.08 15.76 13.95
C ARG A 54 2.60 15.82 13.52
N SER A 55 2.31 15.71 12.23
CA SER A 55 0.93 15.78 11.74
C SER A 55 0.22 14.44 11.91
N ASP A 56 -0.85 14.42 12.71
CA ASP A 56 -1.67 13.22 12.91
C ASP A 56 -2.40 12.79 11.64
N GLU A 57 -2.82 13.75 10.81
CA GLU A 57 -3.40 13.46 9.49
C GLU A 57 -2.40 12.72 8.61
N LEU A 58 -1.14 13.20 8.55
CA LEU A 58 -0.10 12.51 7.80
C LEU A 58 0.13 11.09 8.34
N LYS A 59 0.21 10.91 9.67
CA LYS A 59 0.36 9.59 10.30
C LYS A 59 -0.78 8.65 9.92
N ALA A 60 -2.03 9.12 9.93
CA ALA A 60 -3.19 8.33 9.53
C ALA A 60 -3.13 7.93 8.05
N GLN A 61 -2.78 8.87 7.16
CA GLN A 61 -2.63 8.58 5.73
C GLN A 61 -1.51 7.58 5.44
N VAL A 62 -0.38 7.72 6.13
CA VAL A 62 0.78 6.83 5.99
C VAL A 62 0.47 5.43 6.52
N ALA A 63 -0.26 5.32 7.63
CA ALA A 63 -0.74 4.03 8.15
C ALA A 63 -1.66 3.31 7.14
N ARG A 64 -2.61 4.05 6.53
CA ARG A 64 -3.45 3.50 5.45
C ARG A 64 -2.63 3.09 4.23
N ALA A 65 -1.64 3.90 3.84
CA ALA A 65 -0.75 3.56 2.73
C ALA A 65 0.05 2.28 3.02
N ALA A 66 0.55 2.10 4.24
CA ALA A 66 1.24 0.89 4.67
C ALA A 66 0.32 -0.35 4.60
N GLU A 67 -0.94 -0.21 5.01
CA GLU A 67 -1.95 -1.28 4.88
C GLU A 67 -2.22 -1.64 3.41
N CYS A 68 -2.40 -0.65 2.53
CA CYS A 68 -2.57 -0.92 1.09
C CYS A 68 -1.36 -1.64 0.48
N LEU A 69 -0.14 -1.25 0.88
CA LEU A 69 1.08 -1.93 0.44
C LEU A 69 1.18 -3.36 0.96
N TYR A 70 0.72 -3.62 2.18
CA TYR A 70 0.64 -4.98 2.74
C TYR A 70 -0.34 -5.85 1.95
N TRP A 71 -1.56 -5.37 1.70
CA TRP A 71 -2.53 -6.10 0.85
C TRP A 71 -1.94 -6.41 -0.53
N ARG A 72 -1.28 -5.43 -1.14
CA ARG A 72 -0.61 -5.64 -2.41
C ARG A 72 0.51 -6.68 -2.34
N ALA A 73 1.33 -6.63 -1.28
CA ALA A 73 2.40 -7.61 -1.06
C ALA A 73 1.84 -9.03 -0.92
N THR A 74 0.69 -9.20 -0.27
CA THR A 74 0.03 -10.52 -0.15
C THR A 74 -0.48 -11.07 -1.48
N GLU A 75 -0.84 -10.22 -2.43
CA GLU A 75 -1.40 -10.67 -3.72
C GLU A 75 -0.33 -11.00 -4.77
N THR A 76 0.80 -10.29 -4.76
CA THR A 76 1.69 -10.22 -5.93
C THR A 76 3.17 -10.36 -5.62
N MET A 77 3.57 -10.34 -4.35
CA MET A 77 4.97 -10.15 -3.99
C MET A 77 5.51 -11.25 -3.08
N ASP A 78 6.83 -11.34 -3.07
CA ASP A 78 7.63 -12.37 -2.43
C ASP A 78 7.75 -12.17 -0.90
N ALA A 79 8.41 -13.13 -0.23
CA ALA A 79 8.65 -13.08 1.21
C ALA A 79 9.23 -11.74 1.74
N PRO A 80 10.23 -11.10 1.10
CA PRO A 80 10.78 -9.84 1.61
C PRO A 80 9.78 -8.68 1.54
N ALA A 81 8.92 -8.60 0.51
CA ALA A 81 7.89 -7.57 0.44
C ALA A 81 6.88 -7.66 1.57
N LEU A 82 6.45 -8.88 1.85
CA LEU A 82 5.50 -9.17 2.91
C LEU A 82 6.11 -8.86 4.29
N LEU A 83 7.36 -9.26 4.52
CA LEU A 83 8.08 -8.98 5.77
C LEU A 83 8.29 -7.48 6.00
N ALA A 84 8.68 -6.74 4.97
CA ALA A 84 8.92 -5.30 5.06
C ALA A 84 7.63 -4.54 5.39
N THR A 85 6.54 -4.82 4.67
CA THR A 85 5.25 -4.14 4.91
C THR A 85 4.60 -4.53 6.21
N ARG A 86 4.69 -5.80 6.63
CA ARG A 86 4.18 -6.23 7.93
C ARG A 86 4.94 -5.56 9.09
N SER A 87 6.27 -5.45 8.97
CA SER A 87 7.08 -4.71 9.95
C SER A 87 6.67 -3.24 10.01
N LEU A 88 6.43 -2.62 8.86
CA LEU A 88 5.97 -1.23 8.77
C LEU A 88 4.60 -1.00 9.42
N MET A 89 3.63 -1.90 9.21
CA MET A 89 2.32 -1.83 9.88
C MET A 89 2.43 -1.97 11.41
N ARG A 90 3.37 -2.79 11.90
CA ARG A 90 3.60 -2.90 13.35
C ARG A 90 4.18 -1.60 13.90
N LEU A 91 5.14 -1.02 13.20
CA LEU A 91 5.73 0.26 13.58
C LEU A 91 4.70 1.39 13.60
N SER A 92 3.71 1.38 12.70
CA SER A 92 2.67 2.43 12.70
C SER A 92 1.71 2.37 13.88
N GLN A 93 1.71 1.26 14.62
CA GLN A 93 0.89 1.05 15.81
C GLN A 93 1.69 1.26 17.09
N MET A 94 3.02 1.42 16.99
CA MET A 94 3.86 1.69 18.14
C MET A 94 3.74 3.15 18.54
N VAL A 95 3.70 3.40 19.85
CA VAL A 95 3.80 4.74 20.42
C VAL A 95 5.27 5.13 20.44
N GLU A 96 5.59 6.31 19.94
CA GLU A 96 6.95 6.86 20.02
C GLU A 96 7.26 7.17 21.49
N GLU A 97 8.16 6.39 22.07
CA GLU A 97 8.66 6.68 23.42
C GLU A 97 9.71 7.80 23.34
N PRO A 98 9.61 8.83 24.19
CA PRO A 98 10.64 9.86 24.27
C PRO A 98 11.96 9.21 24.68
N ILE A 99 13.00 9.40 23.88
CA ILE A 99 14.36 8.99 24.26
C ILE A 99 14.75 9.84 25.47
N PRO A 100 15.05 9.24 26.64
CA PRO A 100 15.50 10.01 27.79
C PRO A 100 16.73 10.82 27.44
N GLU A 101 16.76 12.10 27.84
CA GLU A 101 17.93 12.94 27.62
C GLU A 101 19.15 12.32 28.32
N PRO A 102 20.30 12.15 27.63
CA PRO A 102 21.49 11.61 28.25
C PRO A 102 22.01 12.60 29.31
N SER A 103 21.91 12.23 30.59
CA SER A 103 22.49 13.00 31.69
C SER A 103 23.99 12.73 31.77
N PHE A 104 24.80 13.62 31.21
CA PHE A 104 26.27 13.57 31.29
C PHE A 104 26.83 14.20 32.57
N SER A 105 26.08 14.16 33.68
CA SER A 105 26.40 14.87 34.92
C SER A 105 27.25 14.05 35.90
N SER A 106 28.37 13.47 35.47
CA SER A 106 29.28 12.79 36.42
C SER A 106 30.75 12.67 35.94
N ALA A 107 31.39 13.78 35.55
CA ALA A 107 32.82 13.74 35.22
C ALA A 107 33.67 14.91 35.73
N ILE A 108 33.10 15.96 36.32
CA ILE A 108 33.87 17.16 36.71
C ILE A 108 34.06 17.37 38.21
N GLU A 109 33.51 16.50 39.06
CA GLU A 109 33.57 16.70 40.52
C GLU A 109 34.80 16.08 41.21
N ASN A 110 35.62 15.30 40.50
CA ASN A 110 36.75 14.56 41.10
C ASN A 110 38.15 15.18 40.89
N MET A 111 38.28 16.44 40.46
CA MET A 111 39.59 17.12 40.33
C MET A 111 39.81 18.30 41.28
N ALA A 112 38.85 18.65 42.13
CA ALA A 112 38.95 19.83 43.01
C ALA A 112 39.57 19.55 44.40
N GLU A 113 39.89 18.29 44.74
CA GLU A 113 40.47 17.89 46.04
C GLU A 113 42.00 17.65 45.97
N LEU A 114 42.73 18.47 45.21
CA LEU A 114 44.19 18.53 45.31
C LEU A 114 44.68 19.98 45.23
N GLY A 115 44.73 20.63 46.39
CA GLY A 115 45.66 21.71 46.66
C GLY A 115 45.48 22.29 48.07
N PRO A 116 46.47 23.04 48.60
CA PRO A 116 47.91 22.99 48.36
C PRO A 116 48.67 22.04 49.31
#